data_AF-A0A504YFY5-F1
#
_entry.id   AF-A0A504YFY5-F1
#
_cell.length_a   1.000
_cell.length_b   1.000
_cell.length_c   1.000
_cell.angle_alpha   90.00
_cell.angle_beta   90.00
_cell.angle_gamma   90.00
#
_symmetry.space_group_name_H-M   'P 1'
#
loop_
_entity.id
_entity.type
_entity.pdbx_description
1 polymer ?
#
loop_
_entity_poly.entity_id
_entity_poly.type
_entity_poly.pdbx_seq_one_letter_code
_entity_poly.pdbx_strand_id
1 'polypeptide(L)' 'MPTREEVAELLSVLDKNKDKKISVDELKTFLDSSNCKLDRNKIQTFINVHDKDKDGMLNLDELIDVLSE' A
#
# COMPACT_ATOMS: atom_id res chain seq x y z
N MET A 1 0.94 -11.91 -12.00
CA MET A 1 1.12 -12.17 -10.58
C MET A 1 2.53 -11.73 -10.21
N PRO A 2 2.69 -10.58 -9.54
CA PRO A 2 3.97 -10.19 -8.95
C PRO A 2 4.41 -11.25 -7.93
N THR A 3 5.72 -11.45 -7.79
CA THR A 3 6.27 -12.35 -6.78
C THR A 3 6.31 -11.65 -5.43
N ARG A 4 6.37 -12.45 -4.35
CA ARG A 4 6.58 -11.95 -2.98
C ARG A 4 7.78 -11.01 -2.86
N GLU A 5 8.83 -11.27 -3.65
CA GLU A 5 10.05 -10.47 -3.66
C GLU A 5 9.83 -9.08 -4.26
N GLU A 6 9.14 -8.98 -5.41
CA GLU A 6 8.80 -7.70 -6.04
C GLU A 6 7.92 -6.84 -5.12
N VAL A 7 6.94 -7.49 -4.47
CA VAL A 7 6.06 -6.80 -3.51
C VAL A 7 6.81 -6.41 -2.25
N ALA A 8 7.76 -7.22 -1.77
CA ALA A 8 8.60 -6.88 -0.63
C ALA A 8 9.53 -5.68 -0.91
N GLU A 9 10.08 -5.58 -2.12
CA GLU A 9 10.87 -4.43 -2.55
C GLU A 9 10.01 -3.16 -2.62
N LEU A 10 8.82 -3.24 -3.23
CA LEU A 10 7.85 -2.14 -3.24
C LEU A 10 7.45 -1.73 -1.83
N LEU A 11 7.15 -2.69 -0.96
CA LEU A 11 6.87 -2.45 0.45
C LEU A 11 8.04 -1.73 1.10
N SER A 12 9.28 -2.21 0.97
CA SER A 12 10.45 -1.57 1.58
C SER A 12 10.69 -0.12 1.12
N VAL A 13 10.26 0.23 -0.10
CA VAL A 13 10.36 1.60 -0.63
C VAL A 13 9.23 2.50 -0.11
N LEU A 14 8.04 1.94 0.07
CA LEU A 14 6.84 2.66 0.51
C LEU A 14 6.73 2.76 2.04
N ASP A 15 7.11 1.68 2.73
CA ASP A 15 7.10 1.45 4.18
C ASP A 15 8.24 2.23 4.85
N LYS A 16 7.91 3.40 5.36
CA LYS A 16 8.90 4.26 6.06
C LYS A 16 9.10 3.81 7.49
N ASN A 17 8.07 3.24 8.11
CA ASN A 17 8.12 2.84 9.52
C ASN A 17 8.69 1.42 9.72
N LYS A 18 8.85 0.64 8.63
CA LYS A 18 9.37 -0.73 8.62
C LYS A 18 8.47 -1.73 9.34
N ASP A 19 7.16 -1.47 9.40
CA ASP A 19 6.16 -2.36 10.00
C ASP A 19 5.74 -3.49 9.04
N LYS A 20 6.27 -3.51 7.81
CA LYS A 20 5.93 -4.44 6.73
C LYS A 20 4.48 -4.32 6.27
N LYS A 21 3.90 -3.13 6.46
CA LYS A 21 2.54 -2.76 6.07
C LYS A 21 2.56 -1.36 5.47
N ILE A 22 1.65 -1.10 4.54
CA ILE A 22 1.48 0.22 3.94
C ILE A 22 0.26 0.90 4.53
N SER A 23 0.52 1.94 5.30
CA SER A 23 -0.54 2.81 5.82
C SER A 23 -1.04 3.78 4.74
N VAL A 24 -2.28 4.27 4.89
CA VAL A 24 -2.84 5.37 4.08
C VAL A 24 -1.88 6.56 4.01
N ASP A 25 -1.23 6.88 5.13
CA ASP A 25 -0.33 8.03 5.22
C ASP A 25 0.99 7.81 4.49
N GLU A 26 1.51 6.59 4.48
CA GLU A 26 2.75 6.20 3.78
C GLU A 26 2.53 6.21 2.27
N LEU A 27 1.43 5.58 1.82
CA LEU A 27 1.03 5.59 0.41
C LEU A 27 0.78 7.02 -0.08
N LYS A 28 0.09 7.85 0.73
CA LYS A 28 -0.13 9.27 0.43
C LYS A 28 1.19 10.05 0.35
N THR A 29 2.12 9.82 1.27
CA THR A 29 3.42 10.48 1.29
C THR A 29 4.24 10.15 0.05
N PHE A 30 4.20 8.90 -0.39
CA PHE A 30 4.88 8.45 -1.60
C PHE A 30 4.28 9.07 -2.88
N LEU A 31 2.96 9.11 -2.96
CA LEU A 31 2.24 9.71 -4.10
C LEU A 31 2.46 11.22 -4.18
N ASP A 32 2.46 11.91 -3.04
CA ASP A 32 2.80 13.33 -2.94
C ASP A 32 4.24 13.60 -3.39
N SER A 33 5.18 12.74 -2.98
CA SER A 33 6.59 12.80 -3.41
C SER A 33 6.78 12.51 -4.91
N SER A 34 5.87 11.72 -5.50
CA SER A 34 5.87 11.39 -6.94
C SER A 34 5.11 12.41 -7.79
N ASN A 35 4.75 13.58 -7.21
CA ASN A 35 3.99 14.65 -7.85
C ASN A 35 2.61 14.21 -8.40
N CYS A 36 2.09 13.09 -7.87
CA CYS A 36 0.80 12.53 -8.21
C CYS A 36 -0.18 12.85 -7.07
N LYS A 37 -0.95 13.93 -7.24
CA LYS A 37 -1.98 14.33 -6.27
C LYS A 37 -3.18 13.40 -6.36
N LEU A 38 -3.11 12.27 -5.66
CA LEU A 38 -4.28 11.43 -5.40
C LEU A 38 -4.99 11.91 -4.13
N ASP A 39 -6.30 12.03 -4.20
CA ASP A 39 -7.15 12.35 -3.06
C ASP A 39 -7.01 11.30 -1.96
N ARG A 40 -6.81 11.75 -0.72
CA ARG A 40 -6.76 10.88 0.46
C ARG A 40 -8.00 9.97 0.54
N ASN A 41 -9.17 10.48 0.16
CA ASN A 41 -10.40 9.69 0.11
C ASN A 41 -10.33 8.51 -0.86
N LYS A 42 -9.68 8.66 -2.02
CA LYS A 42 -9.50 7.57 -2.98
C LYS A 42 -8.53 6.53 -2.43
N ILE A 43 -7.42 6.97 -1.84
CA ILE A 43 -6.43 6.08 -1.21
C ILE A 43 -7.08 5.31 -0.05
N GLN A 44 -7.84 6.00 0.80
CA GLN A 44 -8.56 5.40 1.93
C GLN A 44 -9.58 4.37 1.45
N THR A 45 -10.36 4.70 0.42
CA THR A 45 -11.35 3.78 -0.15
C THR A 45 -10.67 2.56 -0.76
N PHE A 46 -9.57 2.76 -1.48
CA PHE A 46 -8.80 1.68 -2.08
C PHE A 46 -8.25 0.73 -1.02
N ILE A 47 -7.59 1.26 0.01
CA ILE A 47 -7.10 0.45 1.14
C ILE A 47 -8.27 -0.29 1.77
N ASN A 48 -9.35 0.40 2.14
CA ASN A 48 -10.48 -0.22 2.82
C ASN A 48 -11.24 -1.28 1.97
N VAL A 49 -11.10 -1.27 0.64
CA VAL A 49 -11.68 -2.30 -0.24
C VAL A 49 -10.83 -3.57 -0.26
N HIS A 50 -9.50 -3.41 -0.16
CA HIS A 50 -8.55 -4.52 -0.28
C HIS A 50 -7.97 -4.98 1.06
N ASP A 51 -8.15 -4.20 2.12
CA ASP A 51 -7.86 -4.50 3.51
C ASP A 51 -8.85 -5.57 4.01
N LYS A 52 -8.39 -6.82 3.99
CA LYS A 52 -9.14 -8.00 4.42
C LYS A 52 -9.14 -8.10 5.94
N ASP A 53 -8.07 -7.68 6.60
CA ASP A 53 -7.95 -7.76 8.07
C ASP A 53 -8.54 -6.56 8.81
N LYS A 54 -8.91 -5.51 8.09
CA LYS A 54 -9.54 -4.27 8.56
C LYS A 54 -8.68 -3.50 9.56
N ASP A 55 -7.36 -3.55 9.40
CA ASP A 55 -6.44 -2.76 10.23
C ASP A 55 -6.20 -1.34 9.68
N GLY A 56 -6.75 -1.03 8.51
CA GLY A 56 -6.57 0.25 7.82
C GLY A 56 -5.23 0.39 7.11
N MET A 57 -4.50 -0.70 6.94
CA MET A 57 -3.22 -0.81 6.25
C MET A 57 -3.29 -1.93 5.21
N LEU A 58 -2.29 -2.00 4.33
CA LEU A 58 -2.14 -3.14 3.42
C LEU A 58 -0.86 -3.90 3.79
N ASN A 59 -1.03 -5.12 4.25
CA ASN A 59 0.08 -6.02 4.51
C ASN A 59 0.61 -6.64 3.21
N LEU A 60 1.77 -7.33 3.27
CA LEU A 60 2.41 -7.95 2.11
C LEU A 60 1.51 -8.94 1.36
N ASP A 61 0.68 -9.71 2.06
CA ASP A 61 -0.21 -10.68 1.44
C ASP A 61 -1.38 -10.00 0.72
N GLU A 62 -1.94 -8.94 1.33
CA GLU A 62 -2.99 -8.12 0.74
C GLU A 62 -2.49 -7.34 -0.48
N LEU A 63 -1.28 -6.78 -0.42
CA LEU A 63 -0.68 -6.07 -1.54
C LEU A 63 -0.42 -7.01 -2.74
N ILE A 64 -0.03 -8.27 -2.48
CA ILE A 64 0.12 -9.29 -3.53
C ILE A 64 -1.22 -9.61 -4.17
N ASP A 65 -2.27 -9.74 -3.37
CA ASP A 65 -3.63 -9.99 -3.84
C ASP A 65 -4.10 -8.84 -4.74
N VAL A 66 -3.94 -7.60 -4.28
CA VAL A 66 -4.24 -6.35 -5.01
C VAL A 66 -3.51 -6.27 -6.36
N LEU A 67 -2.22 -6.58 -6.38
CA LEU A 67 -1.40 -6.48 -7.58
C LEU A 67 -1.50 -7.72 -8.49
N SER A 68 -2.16 -8.78 -8.01
CA SER A 68 -2.41 -10.00 -8.78
C SER A 68 -3.79 -10.03 -9.44
N GLU A 69 -4.67 -9.08 -9.10
CA GLU A 69 -6.01 -8.92 -9.67
C GLU A 69 -6.02 -8.20 -11.03
#